data_AF-A0A2P2E0X0-F1
#
_entry.id   AF-A0A2P2E0X0-F1
#
_cell.length_a   1.000
_cell.length_b   1.000
_cell.length_c   1.000
_cell.angle_alpha   90.00
_cell.angle_beta   90.00
_cell.angle_gamma   90.00
#
_symmetry.space_group_name_H-M   'P 1'
#
loop_
_entity.id
_entity.type
_entity.pdbx_description
1 polymer ?
#
loop_
_entity_poly.entity_id
_entity_poly.type
_entity_poly.pdbx_seq_one_letter_code
_entity_poly.pdbx_strand_id
1 'polypeptide(L)'
;MFHIVFNFFLPESLLNSTSLFARLFPLLTYAGASAIGTFFIINKRKNILELYKYAEEKRVIQQDLELAKKVQDTLFPADEQIQGLKFKFYRQNPNTIGGDFFDFVQLREGNVGVFLTDVAGHGISSAMVASIMKVLVSTIPYRFKLSPVKLLEYLDIRLTKDLNRYHASAVYLFFDFLDKKVTIGNAGHPYLLFCPKNGNYEEIETDGSILGFNIRSPIVQEKVVPFQSGDRFVIYTDGLIECVTSSGKELGTEGLLHILNRNKTVGSLEELQDVIIKDLKSEYGIVSFLDDTMFLILELD
;
A
#
# COMPACT_ATOMS: atom_id res chain seq x y z
N MET A 1 -43.44 19.11 -25.93
CA MET A 1 -44.18 20.29 -25.45
C MET A 1 -44.01 21.51 -26.38
N PHE A 2 -42.79 21.83 -26.85
CA PHE A 2 -42.55 22.94 -27.81
C PHE A 2 -43.28 22.82 -29.16
N HIS A 3 -43.51 21.60 -29.66
CA HIS A 3 -44.16 21.33 -30.95
C HIS A 3 -45.65 21.70 -31.03
N ILE A 4 -46.36 21.71 -29.90
CA ILE A 4 -47.81 21.97 -29.86
C ILE A 4 -48.08 23.48 -29.74
N VAL A 5 -47.22 24.21 -29.03
CA VAL A 5 -47.38 25.65 -28.80
C VAL A 5 -47.13 26.46 -30.09
N PHE A 6 -46.19 26.04 -30.94
CA PHE A 6 -45.83 26.80 -32.14
C PHE A 6 -46.92 26.79 -33.23
N ASN A 7 -47.64 25.68 -33.39
CA ASN A 7 -48.76 25.60 -34.34
C ASN A 7 -50.01 26.33 -33.83
N PHE A 8 -50.20 26.45 -32.52
CA PHE A 8 -51.37 27.13 -31.92
C PHE A 8 -51.22 28.64 -31.78
N PHE A 9 -50.00 29.19 -31.84
CA PHE A 9 -49.71 30.61 -31.63
C PHE A 9 -49.22 31.36 -32.89
N LEU A 10 -49.48 30.83 -34.09
CA LEU A 10 -49.23 31.56 -35.33
C LEU A 10 -50.31 32.66 -35.52
N PRO A 11 -49.93 33.94 -35.68
CA PRO A 11 -50.90 35.02 -35.91
C PRO A 11 -51.73 34.77 -37.17
N GLU A 12 -53.05 34.99 -37.12
CA GLU A 12 -53.96 34.81 -38.29
C GLU A 12 -53.53 35.63 -39.52
N SER A 13 -52.81 36.74 -39.32
CA SER A 13 -52.25 37.58 -40.39
C SER A 13 -51.14 36.92 -41.22
N LEU A 14 -50.40 35.96 -40.65
CA LEU A 14 -49.39 35.16 -41.37
C LEU A 14 -50.03 34.01 -42.15
N LEU A 15 -51.11 33.43 -41.63
CA LEU A 15 -51.88 32.36 -42.27
C LEU A 15 -52.62 32.85 -43.54
N ASN A 16 -53.12 34.09 -43.52
CA ASN A 16 -53.83 34.72 -44.64
C ASN A 16 -52.90 35.50 -45.62
N SER A 17 -51.58 35.46 -45.41
CA SER A 17 -50.61 36.16 -46.28
C SER A 17 -50.38 35.43 -47.62
N THR A 18 -50.29 36.19 -48.71
CA THR A 18 -49.90 35.69 -50.04
C THR A 18 -48.39 35.70 -50.26
N SER A 19 -47.59 36.30 -49.36
CA SER A 19 -46.15 36.39 -49.55
C SER A 19 -45.47 35.04 -49.28
N LEU A 20 -44.61 34.64 -50.22
CA LEU A 20 -43.85 33.39 -50.13
C LEU A 20 -43.04 33.30 -48.82
N PHE A 21 -42.52 34.44 -48.36
CA PHE A 21 -41.74 34.55 -47.13
C PHE A 21 -42.56 34.22 -45.88
N ALA A 22 -43.79 34.75 -45.76
CA ALA A 22 -44.67 34.50 -44.63
C ALA A 22 -45.04 33.01 -44.49
N ARG A 23 -45.14 32.28 -45.61
CA ARG A 23 -45.42 30.84 -45.64
C ARG A 23 -44.18 29.99 -45.33
N LEU A 24 -42.99 30.41 -45.74
CA LEU A 24 -41.75 29.66 -45.57
C LEU A 24 -41.07 29.87 -44.20
N PHE A 25 -41.24 31.05 -43.60
CA PHE A 25 -40.56 31.43 -42.36
C PHE A 25 -40.84 30.46 -41.18
N PRO A 26 -42.08 30.06 -40.88
CA PRO A 26 -42.37 29.11 -39.80
C PRO A 26 -41.69 27.75 -40.02
N LEU A 27 -41.65 27.30 -41.28
CA LEU A 27 -41.08 26.03 -41.70
C LEU A 27 -39.54 26.03 -41.54
N LEU A 28 -38.89 27.15 -41.88
CA LEU A 28 -37.46 27.36 -41.65
C LEU A 28 -37.12 27.40 -40.16
N THR A 29 -37.90 28.11 -39.35
CA THR A 29 -37.68 28.15 -37.89
C THR A 29 -37.86 26.77 -37.24
N TYR A 30 -38.84 26.00 -37.70
CA TYR A 30 -39.06 24.64 -37.25
C TYR A 30 -37.89 23.72 -37.62
N ALA A 31 -37.45 23.76 -38.89
CA ALA A 31 -36.34 22.94 -39.38
C ALA A 31 -35.04 23.27 -38.63
N GLY A 32 -34.74 24.56 -38.40
CA GLY A 32 -33.58 25.00 -37.64
C GLY A 32 -33.59 24.53 -36.18
N ALA A 33 -34.72 24.72 -35.48
CA ALA A 33 -34.86 24.27 -34.09
C ALA A 33 -34.78 22.74 -33.96
N SER A 34 -35.37 22.00 -34.90
CA SER A 34 -35.29 20.54 -34.94
C SER A 34 -33.87 20.06 -35.20
N ALA A 35 -33.14 20.70 -36.12
CA ALA A 35 -31.74 20.38 -36.41
C ALA A 35 -30.83 20.61 -35.19
N ILE A 36 -30.98 21.76 -34.50
CA ILE A 36 -30.22 22.07 -33.27
C ILE A 36 -30.56 21.08 -32.16
N GLY A 37 -31.84 20.78 -31.94
CA GLY A 37 -32.29 19.81 -30.95
C GLY A 37 -31.74 18.41 -31.23
N THR A 38 -31.75 17.98 -32.49
CA THR A 38 -31.25 16.68 -32.93
C THR A 38 -29.73 16.60 -32.77
N PHE A 39 -29.00 17.65 -33.16
CA PHE A 39 -27.55 17.75 -32.94
C PHE A 39 -27.19 17.67 -31.45
N PHE A 40 -27.92 18.40 -30.59
CA PHE A 40 -27.72 18.34 -29.15
C PHE A 40 -28.00 16.94 -28.58
N ILE A 41 -29.09 16.29 -29.00
CA ILE A 41 -29.43 14.92 -28.57
C ILE A 41 -28.35 13.93 -29.01
N ILE A 42 -27.85 14.03 -30.25
CA ILE A 42 -26.80 13.15 -30.78
C ILE A 42 -25.50 13.34 -29.99
N ASN A 43 -25.07 14.58 -29.76
CA ASN A 43 -23.87 14.84 -28.97
C ASN A 43 -24.01 14.37 -27.52
N LYS A 44 -25.16 14.62 -26.88
CA LYS A 44 -25.42 14.13 -25.52
C LYS A 44 -25.40 12.60 -25.46
N ARG A 45 -25.98 11.91 -26.47
CA ARG A 45 -25.91 10.44 -26.59
C ARG A 45 -24.47 9.94 -26.73
N LYS A 46 -23.65 10.59 -27.57
CA LYS A 46 -22.23 10.22 -27.71
C LYS A 46 -21.48 10.33 -26.38
N ASN A 47 -21.61 11.46 -25.68
CA ASN A 47 -20.96 11.66 -24.38
C ASN A 47 -21.43 10.63 -23.34
N ILE A 48 -22.74 10.32 -23.32
CA ILE A 48 -23.29 9.30 -22.42
C ILE A 48 -22.73 7.92 -22.75
N LEU A 49 -22.64 7.55 -24.03
CA LEU A 49 -22.08 6.27 -24.46
C LEU A 49 -20.59 6.15 -24.11
N GLU A 50 -19.81 7.23 -24.28
CA GLU A 50 -18.42 7.27 -23.84
C GLU A 50 -18.30 7.10 -22.33
N LEU A 51 -19.12 7.82 -21.55
CA LEU A 51 -19.16 7.66 -20.09
C LEU A 51 -19.51 6.23 -19.67
N TYR A 52 -20.47 5.58 -20.34
CA TYR A 52 -20.80 4.17 -20.08
C TYR A 52 -19.64 3.24 -20.40
N LYS A 53 -18.92 3.46 -21.50
CA LYS A 53 -17.73 2.67 -21.85
C LYS A 53 -16.63 2.84 -20.80
N TYR A 54 -16.30 4.08 -20.42
CA TYR A 54 -15.31 4.35 -19.38
C TYR A 54 -15.70 3.73 -18.02
N ALA A 55 -16.98 3.79 -17.65
CA ALA A 55 -17.47 3.18 -16.42
C ALA A 55 -17.32 1.65 -16.45
N GLU A 56 -17.61 1.03 -17.59
CA GLU A 56 -17.49 -0.43 -17.75
C GLU A 56 -16.02 -0.87 -17.76
N GLU A 57 -15.14 -0.17 -18.48
CA GLU A 57 -13.69 -0.43 -18.45
C GLU A 57 -13.13 -0.30 -17.03
N LYS A 58 -13.51 0.76 -16.30
CA LYS A 58 -13.13 0.93 -14.90
C LYS A 58 -13.66 -0.20 -14.02
N ARG A 59 -14.89 -0.67 -14.27
CA ARG A 59 -15.49 -1.79 -13.53
C ARG A 59 -14.70 -3.08 -13.73
N VAL A 60 -14.30 -3.38 -14.97
CA VAL A 60 -13.48 -4.55 -15.30
C VAL A 60 -12.11 -4.46 -14.61
N ILE A 61 -11.43 -3.31 -14.72
CA ILE A 61 -10.13 -3.11 -14.05
C ILE A 61 -10.25 -3.27 -12.53
N GLN A 62 -11.32 -2.73 -11.91
CA GLN A 62 -11.53 -2.91 -10.48
C GLN A 62 -11.73 -4.39 -10.12
N GLN A 63 -12.47 -5.15 -10.93
CA GLN A 63 -12.66 -6.58 -10.69
C GLN A 63 -11.34 -7.36 -10.79
N ASP A 64 -10.51 -7.06 -11.78
CA ASP A 64 -9.19 -7.67 -11.94
C ASP A 64 -8.26 -7.31 -10.78
N LEU A 65 -8.32 -6.07 -10.29
CA LEU A 65 -7.59 -5.63 -9.10
C LEU A 65 -8.03 -6.37 -7.84
N GLU A 66 -9.33 -6.57 -7.62
CA GLU A 66 -9.84 -7.36 -6.48
C GLU A 66 -9.39 -8.83 -6.56
N LEU A 67 -9.30 -9.40 -7.76
CA LEU A 67 -8.75 -10.75 -7.95
C LEU A 67 -7.25 -10.79 -7.67
N ALA A 68 -6.49 -9.82 -8.17
CA ALA A 68 -5.06 -9.69 -7.89
C ALA A 68 -4.79 -9.52 -6.38
N LYS A 69 -5.62 -8.74 -5.68
CA LYS A 69 -5.58 -8.59 -4.23
C LYS A 69 -5.72 -9.91 -3.53
N LYS A 70 -6.73 -10.72 -3.88
CA LYS A 70 -6.90 -12.05 -3.28
C LYS A 70 -5.66 -12.92 -3.45
N VAL A 71 -5.00 -12.86 -4.61
CA VAL A 71 -3.75 -13.59 -4.85
C VAL A 71 -2.62 -13.03 -3.99
N GLN A 72 -2.48 -11.71 -3.88
CA GLN A 72 -1.46 -11.11 -3.01
C GLN A 72 -1.71 -11.45 -1.53
N ASP A 73 -2.97 -11.45 -1.09
CA ASP A 73 -3.36 -11.75 0.28
C ASP A 73 -3.02 -13.19 0.68
N THR A 74 -3.08 -14.16 -0.25
CA THR A 74 -2.63 -15.54 0.02
C THR A 74 -1.11 -15.66 0.17
N LEU A 75 -0.36 -14.63 -0.20
CA LEU A 75 1.09 -14.61 0.01
C LEU A 75 1.47 -14.18 1.43
N PHE A 76 0.57 -13.58 2.21
CA PHE A 76 0.90 -13.22 3.58
C PHE A 76 0.86 -14.44 4.51
N PRO A 77 1.74 -14.52 5.51
CA PRO A 77 1.67 -15.55 6.53
C PRO A 77 0.32 -15.50 7.25
N ALA A 78 -0.39 -16.63 7.31
CA ALA A 78 -1.69 -16.75 7.95
C ALA A 78 -1.59 -17.68 9.17
N ASP A 79 -1.76 -17.12 10.38
CA ASP A 79 -1.80 -17.86 11.66
C ASP A 79 -0.69 -18.92 11.82
N GLU A 80 0.51 -18.63 11.33
CA GLU A 80 1.65 -19.53 11.46
C GLU A 80 2.11 -19.60 12.93
N GLN A 81 2.24 -20.81 13.46
CA GLN A 81 2.88 -21.01 14.76
C GLN A 81 4.39 -21.12 14.55
N ILE A 82 5.12 -20.11 14.99
CA ILE A 82 6.58 -20.08 14.95
C ILE A 82 7.09 -20.41 16.34
N GLN A 83 7.86 -21.49 16.43
CA GLN A 83 8.45 -21.90 17.71
C GLN A 83 9.39 -20.81 18.22
N GLY A 84 9.18 -20.35 19.46
CA GLY A 84 10.03 -19.32 20.08
C GLY A 84 9.66 -17.88 19.75
N LEU A 85 8.68 -17.65 18.87
CA LEU A 85 8.30 -16.32 18.40
C LEU A 85 6.78 -16.18 18.29
N LYS A 86 6.21 -15.30 19.09
CA LYS A 86 4.84 -14.82 18.91
C LYS A 86 4.84 -13.59 18.03
N PHE A 87 3.81 -13.42 17.21
CA PHE A 87 3.67 -12.22 16.42
C PHE A 87 2.22 -11.79 16.23
N LYS A 88 2.05 -10.50 15.93
CA LYS A 88 0.85 -9.91 15.36
C LYS A 88 1.26 -8.87 14.34
N PHE A 89 0.57 -8.81 13.22
CA PHE A 89 0.80 -7.78 12.21
C PHE A 89 -0.49 -7.05 11.87
N TYR A 90 -0.33 -5.80 11.47
CA TYR A 90 -1.40 -4.98 10.92
C TYR A 90 -0.96 -4.53 9.54
N ARG A 91 -1.92 -4.50 8.61
CA ARG A 91 -1.70 -3.98 7.26
C ARG A 91 -2.93 -3.22 6.80
N GLN A 92 -2.72 -2.02 6.26
CA GLN A 92 -3.73 -1.26 5.55
C GLN A 92 -3.11 -0.68 4.28
N ASN A 93 -3.66 -1.07 3.12
CA ASN A 93 -3.25 -0.54 1.83
C ASN A 93 -4.34 0.43 1.33
N PRO A 94 -4.01 1.71 1.03
CA PRO A 94 -4.95 2.63 0.40
C PRO A 94 -5.31 2.20 -1.01
N ASN A 95 -4.39 1.50 -1.69
CA ASN A 95 -4.64 0.86 -2.98
C ASN A 95 -5.22 -0.55 -2.79
N THR A 96 -5.87 -1.08 -3.84
CA THR A 96 -6.37 -2.47 -3.82
C THR A 96 -5.23 -3.47 -3.62
N ILE A 97 -4.03 -3.18 -4.14
CA ILE A 97 -2.78 -3.94 -3.94
C ILE A 97 -1.62 -2.98 -3.69
N GLY A 98 -0.62 -3.43 -2.94
CA GLY A 98 0.47 -2.57 -2.44
C GLY A 98 1.88 -3.14 -2.58
N GLY A 99 2.88 -2.27 -2.43
CA GLY A 99 4.31 -2.59 -2.51
C GLY A 99 4.87 -3.22 -1.23
N ASP A 100 4.18 -3.06 -0.11
CA ASP A 100 4.58 -3.62 1.18
C ASP A 100 4.37 -5.13 1.25
N PHE A 101 5.38 -5.84 1.73
CA PHE A 101 5.30 -7.27 1.95
C PHE A 101 6.20 -7.73 3.09
N PHE A 102 5.75 -8.76 3.82
CA PHE A 102 6.58 -9.44 4.82
C PHE A 102 6.37 -10.95 4.77
N ASP A 103 7.38 -11.71 5.19
CA ASP A 103 7.33 -13.18 5.27
C ASP A 103 8.19 -13.73 6.39
N PHE A 104 7.85 -14.94 6.82
CA PHE A 104 8.66 -15.74 7.73
C PHE A 104 9.45 -16.78 6.96
N VAL A 105 10.76 -16.74 7.10
CA VAL A 105 11.68 -17.70 6.50
C VAL A 105 12.02 -18.75 7.53
N GLN A 106 11.33 -19.89 7.51
CA GLN A 106 11.65 -21.01 8.41
C GLN A 106 13.01 -21.62 8.08
N LEU A 107 13.83 -21.84 9.11
CA LEU A 107 15.19 -22.38 9.00
C LEU A 107 15.33 -23.65 9.85
N ARG A 108 16.44 -24.37 9.67
CA ARG A 108 16.75 -25.55 10.48
C ARG A 108 16.91 -25.15 11.95
N GLU A 109 16.76 -26.14 12.83
CA GLU A 109 16.99 -26.01 14.28
C GLU A 109 16.02 -25.03 14.97
N GLY A 110 14.87 -24.74 14.34
CA GLY A 110 13.85 -23.85 14.88
C GLY A 110 14.16 -22.36 14.68
N ASN A 111 15.29 -22.02 14.05
CA ASN A 111 15.63 -20.64 13.72
C ASN A 111 14.65 -20.05 12.70
N VAL A 112 14.46 -18.74 12.76
CA VAL A 112 13.51 -18.03 11.90
C VAL A 112 14.11 -16.75 11.34
N GLY A 113 13.90 -16.53 10.05
CA GLY A 113 14.11 -15.24 9.41
C GLY A 113 12.81 -14.45 9.34
N VAL A 114 12.86 -13.15 9.58
CA VAL A 114 11.75 -12.23 9.34
C VAL A 114 12.19 -11.26 8.26
N PHE A 115 11.49 -11.27 7.13
CA PHE A 115 11.76 -10.36 6.02
C PHE A 115 10.61 -9.38 5.89
N LEU A 116 10.90 -8.09 5.76
CA LEU A 116 9.93 -7.06 5.40
C LEU A 116 10.55 -6.17 4.33
N THR A 117 9.76 -5.80 3.33
CA THR A 117 10.17 -4.90 2.26
C THR A 117 9.04 -3.96 1.90
N ASP A 118 9.42 -2.76 1.50
CA ASP A 118 8.55 -1.80 0.83
C ASP A 118 9.22 -1.47 -0.51
N VAL A 119 8.46 -1.67 -1.59
CA VAL A 119 8.91 -1.43 -2.96
C VAL A 119 8.43 -0.07 -3.41
N ALA A 120 9.39 0.79 -3.76
CA ALA A 120 9.09 2.15 -4.15
C ALA A 120 8.10 2.25 -5.33
N GLY A 121 7.16 3.18 -5.17
CA GLY A 121 6.05 3.39 -6.09
C GLY A 121 4.78 2.66 -5.65
N HIS A 122 3.65 3.00 -6.26
CA HIS A 122 2.35 2.53 -5.80
C HIS A 122 1.61 1.68 -6.84
N GLY A 123 0.72 0.81 -6.36
CA GLY A 123 -0.22 0.05 -7.18
C GLY A 123 0.34 -1.25 -7.75
N ILE A 124 -0.08 -1.59 -8.97
CA ILE A 124 0.09 -2.96 -9.50
C ILE A 124 1.54 -3.36 -9.67
N SER A 125 2.38 -2.44 -10.16
CA SER A 125 3.75 -2.79 -10.53
C SER A 125 4.66 -3.02 -9.30
N SER A 126 4.54 -2.20 -8.25
CA SER A 126 5.28 -2.40 -7.00
C SER A 126 4.79 -3.67 -6.29
N ALA A 127 3.48 -3.93 -6.29
CA ALA A 127 2.91 -5.17 -5.76
C ALA A 127 3.45 -6.45 -6.43
N MET A 128 3.66 -6.40 -7.76
CA MET A 128 4.27 -7.52 -8.50
C MET A 128 5.74 -7.71 -8.09
N VAL A 129 6.51 -6.63 -7.97
CA VAL A 129 7.91 -6.69 -7.53
C VAL A 129 8.04 -7.22 -6.11
N ALA A 130 7.19 -6.78 -5.18
CA ALA A 130 7.13 -7.30 -3.81
C ALA A 130 6.87 -8.82 -3.79
N SER A 131 5.94 -9.27 -4.65
CA SER A 131 5.65 -10.70 -4.83
C SER A 131 6.85 -11.48 -5.39
N ILE A 132 7.63 -10.89 -6.30
CA ILE A 132 8.87 -11.49 -6.82
C ILE A 132 9.93 -11.56 -5.71
N MET A 133 10.08 -10.50 -4.90
CA MET A 133 11.03 -10.46 -3.78
C MET A 133 10.72 -11.56 -2.75
N LYS A 134 9.43 -11.79 -2.43
CA LYS A 134 9.02 -12.96 -1.64
C LYS A 134 9.55 -14.26 -2.22
N VAL A 135 9.32 -14.49 -3.51
CA VAL A 135 9.74 -15.73 -4.18
C VAL A 135 11.26 -15.86 -4.15
N LEU A 136 12.01 -14.76 -4.35
CA LEU A 136 13.47 -14.76 -4.24
C LEU A 136 13.93 -15.13 -2.84
N VAL A 137 13.34 -14.54 -1.80
CA VAL A 137 13.67 -14.84 -0.39
C VAL A 137 13.35 -16.29 -0.03
N SER A 138 12.23 -16.85 -0.50
CA SER A 138 11.88 -18.24 -0.22
C SER A 138 12.77 -19.25 -0.97
N THR A 139 13.23 -18.91 -2.18
CA THR A 139 14.01 -19.81 -3.06
C THR A 139 15.53 -19.64 -2.99
N ILE A 140 16.03 -18.59 -2.32
CA ILE A 140 17.47 -18.33 -2.17
C ILE A 140 18.19 -19.52 -1.49
N PRO A 141 19.46 -19.82 -1.83
CA PRO A 141 20.21 -20.86 -1.15
C PRO A 141 20.24 -20.70 0.37
N TYR A 142 20.00 -21.81 1.09
CA TYR A 142 19.87 -21.83 2.55
C TYR A 142 20.96 -21.06 3.31
N ARG A 143 22.22 -21.21 2.89
CA ARG A 143 23.38 -20.52 3.49
C ARG A 143 23.29 -18.98 3.46
N PHE A 144 22.51 -18.39 2.56
CA PHE A 144 22.34 -16.94 2.47
C PHE A 144 21.23 -16.47 3.42
N LYS A 145 20.25 -17.32 3.72
CA LYS A 145 19.21 -17.04 4.72
C LYS A 145 19.76 -16.91 6.14
N LEU A 146 20.96 -17.44 6.40
CA LEU A 146 21.63 -17.32 7.70
C LEU A 146 22.42 -16.01 7.89
N SER A 147 22.51 -15.17 6.86
CA SER A 147 23.26 -13.91 6.90
C SER A 147 22.44 -12.81 6.23
N PRO A 148 21.89 -11.86 7.01
CA PRO A 148 21.19 -10.70 6.46
C PRO A 148 21.97 -9.98 5.38
N VAL A 149 23.30 -9.82 5.51
CA VAL A 149 24.13 -9.20 4.46
C VAL A 149 24.05 -9.99 3.15
N LYS A 150 24.26 -11.31 3.19
CA LYS A 150 24.25 -12.13 1.96
C LYS A 150 22.87 -12.19 1.31
N LEU A 151 21.82 -12.24 2.10
CA LEU A 151 20.45 -12.23 1.59
C LEU A 151 20.14 -10.91 0.90
N LEU A 152 20.40 -9.78 1.56
CA LEU A 152 20.08 -8.46 1.02
C LEU A 152 20.98 -8.10 -0.17
N GLU A 153 22.26 -8.49 -0.17
CA GLU A 153 23.15 -8.31 -1.33
C GLU A 153 22.69 -9.15 -2.53
N TYR A 154 22.17 -10.37 -2.30
CA TYR A 154 21.54 -11.15 -3.36
C TYR A 154 20.32 -10.44 -3.93
N LEU A 155 19.44 -9.89 -3.08
CA LEU A 155 18.26 -9.16 -3.54
C LEU A 155 18.62 -7.87 -4.29
N ASP A 156 19.61 -7.10 -3.83
CA ASP A 156 20.11 -5.91 -4.53
C ASP A 156 20.59 -6.23 -5.95
N ILE A 157 21.37 -7.31 -6.09
CA ILE A 157 21.85 -7.77 -7.41
C ILE A 157 20.67 -8.18 -8.31
N ARG A 158 19.66 -8.85 -7.75
CA ARG A 158 18.47 -9.28 -8.50
C ARG A 158 17.60 -8.11 -8.93
N LEU A 159 17.35 -7.15 -8.04
CA LEU A 159 16.63 -5.94 -8.38
C LEU A 159 17.37 -5.15 -9.49
N THR A 160 18.67 -4.97 -9.33
CA THR A 160 19.50 -4.22 -10.29
C THR A 160 19.54 -4.89 -11.67
N LYS A 161 19.66 -6.22 -11.73
CA LYS A 161 19.82 -6.95 -13.01
C LYS A 161 18.49 -7.31 -13.67
N ASP A 162 17.55 -7.84 -12.90
CA ASP A 162 16.35 -8.49 -13.42
C ASP A 162 15.12 -7.55 -13.39
N LEU A 163 15.10 -6.57 -12.48
CA LEU A 163 13.99 -5.63 -12.25
C LEU A 163 14.44 -4.16 -12.39
N ASN A 164 15.38 -3.92 -13.31
CA ASN A 164 15.98 -2.62 -13.59
C ASN A 164 14.91 -1.51 -13.61
N ARG A 165 15.12 -0.45 -12.80
CA ARG A 165 14.22 0.70 -12.47
C ARG A 165 13.40 0.58 -11.18
N TYR A 166 13.30 -0.60 -10.59
CA TYR A 166 12.67 -0.75 -9.27
C TYR A 166 13.73 -0.71 -8.17
N HIS A 167 13.37 -0.10 -7.05
CA HIS A 167 14.15 -0.07 -5.83
C HIS A 167 13.23 -0.36 -4.65
N ALA A 168 13.80 -0.83 -3.56
CA ALA A 168 13.03 -1.24 -2.40
C ALA A 168 13.83 -0.97 -1.13
N SER A 169 13.14 -0.48 -0.11
CA SER A 169 13.62 -0.58 1.26
C SER A 169 13.35 -2.01 1.75
N ALA A 170 14.26 -2.58 2.53
CA ALA A 170 14.06 -3.92 3.08
C ALA A 170 14.80 -4.13 4.39
N VAL A 171 14.27 -4.99 5.24
CA VAL A 171 14.90 -5.40 6.48
C VAL A 171 14.78 -6.91 6.63
N TYR A 172 15.86 -7.54 7.10
CA TYR A 172 15.91 -8.96 7.39
C TYR A 172 16.48 -9.20 8.78
N LEU A 173 15.73 -9.90 9.61
CA LEU A 173 16.14 -10.33 10.94
C LEU A 173 16.31 -11.83 10.92
N PHE A 174 17.48 -12.31 11.31
CA PHE A 174 17.75 -13.72 11.53
C PHE A 174 17.79 -13.98 13.04
N PHE A 175 16.77 -14.67 13.55
CA PHE A 175 16.69 -15.12 14.94
C PHE A 175 17.35 -16.48 15.10
N ASP A 176 18.39 -16.51 15.91
CA ASP A 176 19.06 -17.71 16.37
C ASP A 176 18.62 -18.01 17.81
N PHE A 177 17.76 -19.01 17.98
CA PHE A 177 17.21 -19.38 19.29
C PHE A 177 18.17 -20.23 20.13
N LEU A 178 19.18 -20.84 19.51
CA LEU A 178 20.21 -21.57 20.23
C LEU A 178 21.15 -20.58 20.92
N ASP A 179 21.63 -19.58 20.17
CA ASP A 179 22.53 -18.54 20.68
C ASP A 179 21.78 -17.36 21.34
N LYS A 180 20.45 -17.33 21.27
CA LYS A 180 19.58 -16.26 21.79
C LYS A 180 19.98 -14.87 21.32
N LYS A 181 20.19 -14.74 20.01
CA LYS A 181 20.58 -13.48 19.37
C LYS A 181 19.81 -13.28 18.06
N VAL A 182 19.51 -12.03 17.75
CA VAL A 182 19.01 -11.64 16.44
C VAL A 182 20.12 -10.92 15.68
N THR A 183 20.30 -11.29 14.41
CA THR A 183 21.19 -10.60 13.48
C THR A 183 20.33 -9.83 12.48
N ILE A 184 20.55 -8.53 12.38
CA ILE A 184 19.70 -7.59 11.65
C ILE A 184 20.51 -7.02 10.48
N GLY A 185 19.93 -7.06 9.28
CA GLY A 185 20.38 -6.28 8.14
C GLY A 185 19.25 -5.37 7.69
N ASN A 186 19.53 -4.08 7.54
CA ASN A 186 18.55 -3.09 7.11
C ASN A 186 19.08 -2.34 5.89
N ALA A 187 18.38 -2.46 4.76
CA ALA A 187 18.69 -1.86 3.47
C ALA A 187 17.79 -0.66 3.20
N GLY A 188 18.05 0.45 3.90
CA GLY A 188 17.35 1.72 3.72
C GLY A 188 15.90 1.75 4.19
N HIS A 189 15.50 0.81 5.05
CA HIS A 189 14.18 0.73 5.69
C HIS A 189 14.19 1.49 7.04
N PRO A 190 13.03 1.96 7.55
CA PRO A 190 12.96 2.56 8.89
C PRO A 190 13.62 1.68 9.97
N TYR A 191 14.18 2.33 10.99
CA TYR A 191 14.81 1.60 12.09
C TYR A 191 13.76 0.82 12.89
N LEU A 192 14.13 -0.39 13.25
CA LEU A 192 13.30 -1.28 14.05
C LEU A 192 13.27 -0.76 15.48
N LEU A 193 12.15 -0.97 16.17
CA LEU A 193 12.04 -0.64 17.59
C LEU A 193 12.23 -1.90 18.42
N PHE A 194 13.01 -1.80 19.47
CA PHE A 194 13.28 -2.90 20.39
C PHE A 194 12.91 -2.51 21.81
N CYS A 195 12.22 -3.40 22.51
CA CYS A 195 11.86 -3.26 23.90
C CYS A 195 12.36 -4.48 24.67
N PRO A 196 13.37 -4.32 25.53
CA PRO A 196 13.71 -5.34 26.53
C PRO A 196 12.50 -5.60 27.42
N LYS A 197 12.38 -6.81 27.98
CA LYS A 197 11.34 -7.11 28.97
C LYS A 197 11.35 -6.09 30.11
N ASN A 198 10.23 -5.37 30.29
CA ASN A 198 10.05 -4.26 31.25
C ASN A 198 10.85 -2.97 30.97
N GLY A 199 11.49 -2.86 29.80
CA GLY A 199 12.24 -1.69 29.36
C GLY A 199 11.37 -0.60 28.74
N ASN A 200 11.97 0.17 27.84
CA ASN A 200 11.29 1.06 26.91
C ASN A 200 11.62 0.60 25.49
N TYR A 201 10.73 0.90 24.54
CA TYR A 201 11.03 0.83 23.12
C TYR A 201 12.06 1.90 22.77
N GLU A 202 13.09 1.47 22.04
CA GLU A 202 14.18 2.30 21.50
C GLU A 202 14.50 1.88 20.06
N GLU A 203 15.03 2.80 19.26
CA GLU A 203 15.45 2.49 17.89
C GLU A 203 16.74 1.67 17.86
N ILE A 204 16.74 0.62 17.04
CA ILE A 204 17.95 -0.08 16.64
C ILE A 204 18.52 0.61 15.40
N GLU A 205 19.46 1.53 15.63
CA GLU A 205 20.21 2.14 14.53
C GLU A 205 20.94 1.07 13.72
N THR A 206 20.85 1.15 12.40
CA THR A 206 21.46 0.20 11.45
C THR A 206 22.07 0.98 10.29
N ASP A 207 23.04 0.37 9.60
CA ASP A 207 23.69 1.00 8.43
C ASP A 207 23.48 0.16 7.18
N GLY A 208 22.87 0.77 6.17
CA GLY A 208 22.65 0.16 4.88
C GLY A 208 22.08 1.13 3.86
N SER A 209 22.03 0.68 2.61
CA SER A 209 21.50 1.46 1.51
C SER A 209 20.34 0.74 0.86
N ILE A 210 19.44 1.52 0.26
CA ILE A 210 18.27 1.02 -0.46
C ILE A 210 18.68 0.05 -1.58
N LEU A 211 17.88 -1.00 -1.79
CA LEU A 211 18.15 -2.04 -2.77
C LEU A 211 17.80 -1.56 -4.19
N GLY A 212 18.46 -2.13 -5.20
CA GLY A 212 18.15 -1.96 -6.63
C GLY A 212 19.02 -0.94 -7.37
N PHE A 213 19.96 -0.31 -6.66
CA PHE A 213 20.90 0.65 -7.24
C PHE A 213 22.36 0.19 -7.18
N ASN A 214 22.69 -0.88 -6.45
CA ASN A 214 24.06 -1.36 -6.27
C ASN A 214 25.03 -0.22 -5.87
N ILE A 215 24.62 0.56 -4.88
CA ILE A 215 25.32 1.79 -4.45
C ILE A 215 26.62 1.46 -3.70
N ARG A 216 26.64 0.34 -2.96
CA ARG A 216 27.78 -0.09 -2.14
C ARG A 216 27.80 -1.61 -1.93
N SER A 217 28.97 -2.13 -1.59
CA SER A 217 29.17 -3.52 -1.14
C SER A 217 30.07 -3.55 0.11
N PRO A 218 29.66 -4.21 1.22
CA PRO A 218 28.36 -4.85 1.40
C PRO A 218 27.22 -3.82 1.45
N ILE A 219 26.05 -4.19 0.93
CA ILE A 219 24.89 -3.28 0.85
C ILE A 219 24.40 -2.82 2.23
N VAL A 220 24.54 -3.68 3.24
CA VAL A 220 24.22 -3.41 4.66
C VAL A 220 25.37 -3.84 5.58
N GLN A 221 25.36 -3.36 6.82
CA GLN A 221 26.15 -3.93 7.92
C GLN A 221 25.23 -4.75 8.83
N GLU A 222 25.72 -5.88 9.34
CA GLU A 222 24.96 -6.68 10.31
C GLU A 222 25.05 -6.05 11.70
N LYS A 223 23.90 -5.90 12.36
CA LYS A 223 23.82 -5.58 13.78
C LYS A 223 23.31 -6.78 14.55
N VAL A 224 24.06 -7.20 15.57
CA VAL A 224 23.71 -8.35 16.42
C VAL A 224 23.20 -7.82 17.76
N VAL A 225 22.02 -8.28 18.15
CA VAL A 225 21.38 -7.92 19.42
C VAL A 225 21.04 -9.21 20.18
N PRO A 226 21.53 -9.40 21.42
CA PRO A 226 21.09 -10.50 22.25
C PRO A 226 19.64 -10.28 22.67
N PHE A 227 18.86 -11.35 22.82
CA PHE A 227 17.47 -11.26 23.27
C PHE A 227 17.17 -12.21 24.43
N GLN A 228 16.11 -11.92 25.15
CA GLN A 228 15.55 -12.73 26.22
C GLN A 228 14.05 -12.98 26.01
N SER A 229 13.54 -13.99 26.71
CA SER A 229 12.11 -14.28 26.78
C SER A 229 11.32 -13.08 27.30
N GLY A 230 10.35 -12.61 26.53
CA GLY A 230 9.52 -11.43 26.77
C GLY A 230 10.06 -10.14 26.15
N ASP A 231 11.20 -10.17 25.47
CA ASP A 231 11.65 -9.04 24.66
C ASP A 231 10.75 -8.90 23.42
N ARG A 232 10.59 -7.66 22.95
CA ARG A 232 9.74 -7.33 21.79
C ARG A 232 10.49 -6.55 20.73
N PHE A 233 10.15 -6.82 19.48
CA PHE A 233 10.58 -6.05 18.32
C PHE A 233 9.36 -5.52 17.56
N VAL A 234 9.43 -4.30 17.05
CA VAL A 234 8.45 -3.73 16.14
C VAL A 234 9.15 -3.33 14.85
N ILE A 235 8.63 -3.84 13.74
CA ILE A 235 9.09 -3.56 12.39
C ILE A 235 7.92 -2.91 11.66
N TYR A 236 8.15 -1.86 10.88
CA TYR A 236 7.08 -1.10 10.27
C TYR A 236 7.55 -0.41 8.99
N THR A 237 6.62 -0.18 8.07
CA THR A 237 6.86 0.58 6.85
C THR A 237 6.70 2.07 7.12
N ASP A 238 7.32 2.90 6.28
CA ASP A 238 7.34 4.37 6.40
C ASP A 238 5.93 4.98 6.39
N GLY A 239 4.96 4.38 5.68
CA GLY A 239 3.56 4.79 5.71
C GLY A 239 2.96 4.90 7.12
N LEU A 240 3.51 4.19 8.11
CA LEU A 240 3.11 4.34 9.52
C LEU A 240 3.59 5.66 10.14
N ILE A 241 4.81 6.10 9.85
CA ILE A 241 5.42 7.29 10.46
C ILE A 241 5.23 8.56 9.62
N GLU A 242 5.06 8.43 8.30
CA GLU A 242 4.78 9.52 7.37
C GLU A 242 3.29 9.92 7.34
N CYS A 243 2.44 9.22 8.11
CA CYS A 243 1.03 9.57 8.18
C CYS A 243 0.81 10.97 8.79
N VAL A 244 -0.04 11.76 8.15
CA VAL A 244 -0.31 13.14 8.56
C VAL A 244 -1.33 13.15 9.69
N THR A 245 -0.89 13.67 10.84
CA THR A 245 -1.72 13.83 12.04
C THR A 245 -2.69 15.01 11.90
N SER A 246 -3.66 15.12 12.80
CA SER A 246 -4.61 16.25 12.87
C SER A 246 -3.94 17.62 13.02
N SER A 247 -2.69 17.64 13.50
CA SER A 247 -1.86 18.85 13.58
C SER A 247 -1.25 19.28 12.24
N GLY A 248 -1.41 18.48 11.18
CA GLY A 248 -0.82 18.71 9.86
C GLY A 248 0.66 18.31 9.75
N LYS A 249 1.24 17.69 10.78
CA LYS A 249 2.60 17.13 10.78
C LYS A 249 2.58 15.61 10.67
N GLU A 250 3.63 15.04 10.12
CA GLU A 250 3.90 13.59 10.18
C GLU A 250 3.99 13.10 11.62
N LEU A 251 3.56 11.86 11.87
CA LEU A 251 3.66 11.23 13.19
C LEU A 251 5.12 11.14 13.64
N GLY A 252 6.00 10.77 12.70
CA GLY A 252 7.41 10.49 12.93
C GLY A 252 7.65 9.31 13.87
N THR A 253 8.90 8.86 13.96
CA THR A 253 9.29 7.78 14.87
C THR A 253 9.06 8.16 16.33
N GLU A 254 9.21 9.43 16.68
CA GLU A 254 8.95 9.95 18.04
C GLU A 254 7.49 9.70 18.47
N GLY A 255 6.52 9.94 17.59
CA GLY A 255 5.10 9.69 17.86
C GLY A 255 4.82 8.19 18.05
N LEU A 256 5.41 7.34 17.21
CA LEU A 256 5.29 5.89 17.34
C LEU A 256 5.91 5.37 18.65
N LEU A 257 7.11 5.84 18.99
CA LEU A 257 7.77 5.52 20.26
C LEU A 257 6.95 5.97 21.47
N HIS A 258 6.33 7.14 21.41
CA HIS A 258 5.45 7.64 22.47
C HIS A 258 4.24 6.71 22.69
N ILE A 259 3.55 6.31 21.62
CA ILE A 259 2.43 5.35 21.67
C ILE A 259 2.89 4.03 22.28
N LEU A 260 3.98 3.46 21.77
CA LEU A 260 4.47 2.15 22.23
C LEU A 260 4.93 2.18 23.69
N ASN A 261 5.66 3.22 24.10
CA ASN A 261 6.16 3.34 25.47
C ASN A 261 5.05 3.61 26.49
N ARG A 262 3.98 4.31 26.11
CA ARG A 262 2.81 4.46 26.97
C ARG A 262 2.09 3.13 27.21
N ASN A 263 2.09 2.26 26.21
CA ASN A 263 1.36 0.99 26.21
C ASN A 263 2.25 -0.24 26.44
N LYS A 264 3.50 -0.04 26.86
CA LYS A 264 4.51 -1.10 27.01
C LYS A 264 4.14 -2.22 27.99
N THR A 265 3.25 -1.94 28.94
CA THR A 265 2.79 -2.90 29.95
C THR A 265 1.68 -3.83 29.45
N VAL A 266 1.14 -3.60 28.26
CA VAL A 266 0.13 -4.46 27.66
C VAL A 266 0.73 -5.84 27.38
N GLY A 267 0.17 -6.88 27.99
CA GLY A 267 0.72 -8.23 27.95
C GLY A 267 0.39 -8.99 26.65
N SER A 268 -0.79 -8.77 26.08
CA SER A 268 -1.22 -9.42 24.84
C SER A 268 -0.77 -8.64 23.60
N LEU A 269 -0.21 -9.33 22.60
CA LEU A 269 0.13 -8.70 21.32
C LEU A 269 -1.08 -8.20 20.55
N GLU A 270 -2.23 -8.87 20.72
CA GLU A 270 -3.49 -8.47 20.09
C GLU A 270 -4.00 -7.16 20.69
N GLU A 271 -4.01 -7.07 22.02
CA GLU A 271 -4.37 -5.83 22.72
C GLU A 271 -3.40 -4.69 22.40
N LEU A 272 -2.10 -4.99 22.29
CA LEU A 272 -1.10 -3.98 21.94
C LEU A 272 -1.34 -3.44 20.52
N GLN A 273 -1.62 -4.31 19.55
CA GLN A 273 -2.00 -3.90 18.19
C GLN A 273 -3.24 -3.00 18.21
N ASP A 274 -4.30 -3.43 18.89
CA ASP A 274 -5.57 -2.68 18.95
C ASP A 274 -5.38 -1.30 19.58
N VAL A 275 -4.58 -1.22 20.65
CA VAL A 275 -4.30 0.05 21.33
C VAL A 275 -3.45 0.97 20.44
N ILE A 276 -2.46 0.46 19.71
CA ILE A 276 -1.70 1.28 18.74
C ILE A 276 -2.65 1.88 17.70
N ILE A 277 -3.51 1.06 17.09
CA ILE A 277 -4.47 1.51 16.06
C ILE A 277 -5.45 2.53 16.65
N LYS A 278 -5.92 2.29 17.86
CA LYS A 278 -6.82 3.22 18.57
C LYS A 278 -6.14 4.55 18.81
N ASP A 279 -4.91 4.56 19.33
CA ASP A 279 -4.17 5.77 19.68
C ASP A 279 -3.83 6.60 18.43
N LEU A 280 -3.43 5.94 17.33
CA LEU A 280 -3.26 6.60 16.02
C LEU A 280 -4.53 7.35 15.58
N LYS A 281 -5.70 6.73 15.76
CA LYS A 281 -6.99 7.34 15.40
C LYS A 281 -7.42 8.44 16.37
N SER A 282 -7.35 8.21 17.67
CA SER A 282 -7.94 9.11 18.67
C SER A 282 -7.03 10.27 19.06
N GLU A 283 -5.74 10.02 19.23
CA GLU A 283 -4.79 11.04 19.70
C GLU A 283 -4.19 11.82 18.53
N TYR A 284 -3.84 11.11 17.47
CA TYR A 284 -3.20 11.71 16.30
C TYR A 284 -4.21 12.03 15.18
N GLY A 285 -5.47 11.62 15.31
CA GLY A 285 -6.53 11.95 14.35
C GLY A 285 -6.34 11.32 12.97
N ILE A 286 -5.62 10.20 12.88
CA ILE A 286 -5.31 9.54 11.62
C ILE A 286 -6.55 8.77 11.14
N VAL A 287 -7.25 9.34 10.15
CA VAL A 287 -8.48 8.76 9.59
C VAL A 287 -8.18 7.73 8.50
N SER A 288 -7.12 7.95 7.72
CA SER A 288 -6.67 7.08 6.63
C SER A 288 -5.18 7.24 6.40
N PHE A 289 -4.52 6.15 6.00
CA PHE A 289 -3.15 6.18 5.50
C PHE A 289 -3.14 6.60 4.02
N LEU A 290 -2.17 7.43 3.65
CA LEU A 290 -1.97 7.87 2.26
C LEU A 290 -1.11 6.91 1.46
N ASP A 291 -0.24 6.17 2.14
CA ASP A 291 0.60 5.12 1.58
C ASP A 291 0.26 3.74 2.17
N ASP A 292 0.81 2.69 1.57
CA ASP A 292 0.77 1.34 2.14
C ASP A 292 1.37 1.37 3.55
N THR A 293 0.66 0.80 4.51
CA THR A 293 1.06 0.86 5.92
C THR A 293 1.02 -0.52 6.52
N MET A 294 2.14 -0.93 7.08
CA MET A 294 2.32 -2.21 7.72
C MET A 294 3.14 -2.06 9.00
N PHE A 295 2.76 -2.79 10.03
CA PHE A 295 3.65 -3.06 11.15
C PHE A 295 3.50 -4.47 11.68
N LEU A 296 4.60 -5.02 12.17
CA LEU A 296 4.74 -6.34 12.75
C LEU A 296 5.30 -6.19 14.16
N ILE A 297 4.57 -6.74 15.13
CA ILE A 297 4.98 -6.84 16.53
C ILE A 297 5.42 -8.28 16.76
N LEU A 298 6.64 -8.45 17.24
CA LEU A 298 7.27 -9.72 17.55
C LEU A 298 7.55 -9.79 19.06
N GLU A 299 7.26 -10.92 19.69
CA GLU A 299 7.61 -11.20 21.09
C GLU A 299 8.31 -12.55 21.19
N LEU A 300 9.44 -12.58 21.91
CA LEU A 300 10.28 -13.76 22.06
C LEU A 300 9.78 -14.59 23.25
N ASP A 301 9.70 -15.91 23.10
CA ASP A 301 9.28 -16.84 24.17
C ASP A 301 10.40 -17.18 25.17
#